data_AF-A0AAQ3N4G7-F1
#
_entry.id   AF-A0AAQ3N4G7-F1
#
_cell.length_a   1.000
_cell.length_b   1.000
_cell.length_c   1.000
_cell.angle_alpha   90.00
_cell.angle_beta   90.00
_cell.angle_gamma   90.00
#
_symmetry.space_group_name_H-M   'P 1'
#
loop_
_entity.id
_entity.type
_entity.pdbx_description
1 polymer ?
#
loop_
_entity_poly.entity_id
_entity_poly.type
_entity_poly.pdbx_seq_one_letter_code
_entity_poly.pdbx_strand_id
1 'polypeptide(L)'
;MIKPQSFTPPIDTSQWPILLKNYDRLNVRTGHYTPIPSGYSPLKRPIPEYLKYGVINLDKPANPSSHEVVAWIKRLLQVKKTGHSGTLDPKVTGNLIVCIGRATRLVKSQQGAGKEYVCIARLHSAVPDVSKVGRALETLTGAVFQRPPLISAVKRQLRIRTIYESLRMILMLGRGRAYDHQGGGYCSWDC
;
A
#
# COMPACT_ATOMS: atom_id res chain seq x y z
N MET A 1 24.83 33.84 -31.64
CA MET A 1 23.90 34.96 -31.30
C MET A 1 22.60 34.37 -30.81
N ILE A 2 22.22 34.65 -29.56
CA ILE A 2 20.91 34.28 -29.00
C ILE A 2 19.90 35.24 -29.63
N LYS A 3 18.93 34.71 -30.40
CA LYS A 3 17.87 35.52 -30.99
C LYS A 3 16.91 35.97 -29.87
N PRO A 4 16.50 37.26 -29.83
CA PRO A 4 15.48 37.69 -28.90
C PRO A 4 14.17 36.94 -29.21
N GLN A 5 13.59 36.32 -28.19
CA GLN A 5 12.29 35.66 -28.26
C GLN A 5 11.28 36.47 -27.44
N SER A 6 10.09 36.65 -27.97
CA SER A 6 8.99 37.41 -27.34
C SER A 6 8.27 36.63 -26.23
N PHE A 7 8.64 35.36 -26.00
CA PHE A 7 8.03 34.48 -25.02
C PHE A 7 9.09 33.77 -24.19
N THR A 8 8.80 33.52 -22.92
CA THR A 8 9.62 32.64 -22.08
C THR A 8 9.29 31.20 -22.46
N PRO A 9 10.27 30.38 -22.89
CA PRO A 9 10.01 28.99 -23.21
C PRO A 9 9.47 28.26 -21.97
N PRO A 10 8.44 27.40 -22.13
CA PRO A 10 7.88 26.66 -21.00
C PRO A 10 8.97 25.81 -20.34
N ILE A 11 9.04 25.89 -19.02
CA ILE A 11 9.98 25.09 -18.23
C ILE A 11 9.50 23.65 -18.29
N ASP A 12 10.35 22.72 -18.72
CA ASP A 12 10.05 21.29 -18.62
C ASP A 12 10.07 20.87 -17.14
N THR A 13 8.90 20.49 -16.62
CA THR A 13 8.75 20.02 -15.24
C THR A 13 8.50 18.50 -15.13
N SER A 14 8.73 17.75 -16.21
CA SER A 14 8.48 16.29 -16.27
C SER A 14 9.34 15.48 -15.27
N GLN A 15 10.52 15.99 -14.93
CA GLN A 15 11.46 15.38 -13.99
C GLN A 15 11.38 15.96 -12.57
N TRP A 16 10.45 16.88 -12.31
CA TRP A 16 10.30 17.45 -10.97
C TRP A 16 9.73 16.40 -10.00
N PRO A 17 10.11 16.45 -8.71
CA PRO A 17 9.82 15.37 -7.78
C PRO A 17 8.38 15.39 -7.26
N ILE A 18 7.85 14.18 -7.03
CA ILE A 18 6.61 13.92 -6.28
C ILE A 18 5.41 14.72 -6.85
N LEU A 19 4.85 15.65 -6.07
CA LEU A 19 3.64 16.40 -6.43
C LEU A 19 3.91 17.55 -7.41
N LEU A 20 5.18 17.90 -7.63
CA LEU A 20 5.57 18.96 -8.56
C LEU A 20 5.89 18.44 -9.97
N LYS A 21 5.77 17.12 -10.19
CA LYS A 21 5.94 16.52 -11.51
C LYS A 21 4.85 17.02 -12.47
N ASN A 22 5.24 17.47 -13.66
CA ASN A 22 4.32 18.01 -14.67
C ASN A 22 3.51 19.23 -14.18
N TYR A 23 4.09 20.06 -13.32
CA TYR A 23 3.49 21.29 -12.82
C TYR A 23 3.04 22.25 -13.94
N ASP A 24 3.74 22.27 -15.08
CA ASP A 24 3.39 23.05 -16.27
C ASP A 24 2.01 22.72 -16.85
N ARG A 25 1.46 21.54 -16.54
CA ARG A 25 0.13 21.09 -17.00
C ARG A 25 -1.03 21.64 -16.16
N LEU A 26 -0.76 22.37 -15.09
CA LEU A 26 -1.81 22.99 -14.26
C LEU A 26 -2.34 24.26 -14.93
N ASN A 27 -3.67 24.44 -14.89
CA ASN A 27 -4.28 25.68 -15.34
C ASN A 27 -3.86 26.85 -14.45
N VAL A 28 -3.33 27.91 -15.06
CA VAL A 28 -2.87 29.11 -14.33
C VAL A 28 -4.05 30.07 -14.15
N ARG A 29 -4.50 30.24 -12.90
CA ARG A 29 -5.52 31.24 -12.54
C ARG A 29 -4.94 32.65 -12.41
N THR A 30 -3.72 32.77 -11.88
CA THR A 30 -3.02 34.05 -11.66
C THR A 30 -1.53 33.84 -11.85
N GLY A 31 -0.88 34.69 -12.63
CA GLY A 31 0.55 34.57 -12.97
C GLY A 31 1.51 35.19 -11.97
N HIS A 32 1.01 35.87 -10.94
CA HIS A 32 1.83 36.62 -9.98
C HIS A 32 1.41 36.35 -8.53
N TYR A 33 2.39 36.22 -7.64
CA TYR A 33 2.23 36.19 -6.19
C TYR A 33 3.58 36.54 -5.55
N THR A 34 3.58 36.97 -4.28
CA THR A 34 4.82 37.21 -3.52
C THR A 34 5.20 35.94 -2.75
N PRO A 35 6.32 35.27 -3.07
CA PRO A 35 6.74 34.08 -2.33
C PRO A 35 7.08 34.44 -0.88
N ILE A 36 6.56 33.66 0.06
CA ILE A 36 6.90 33.79 1.50
C ILE A 36 8.04 32.81 1.78
N PRO A 37 9.12 33.20 2.49
CA PRO A 37 10.30 32.35 2.73
C PRO A 37 10.07 31.28 3.82
N SER A 38 8.84 30.75 3.94
CA SER A 38 8.45 29.77 4.95
C SER A 38 8.21 28.39 4.36
N GLY A 39 8.58 27.36 5.11
CA GLY A 39 8.41 25.96 4.70
C GLY A 39 9.53 25.43 3.80
N TYR A 40 9.35 24.18 3.36
CA TYR A 40 10.35 23.46 2.57
C TYR A 40 9.66 22.60 1.51
N SER A 41 10.27 22.51 0.33
CA SER A 41 9.96 21.44 -0.63
C SER A 41 10.21 20.08 0.02
N PRO A 42 9.38 19.03 -0.24
CA PRO A 42 9.45 17.77 0.50
C PRO A 42 10.85 17.13 0.58
N LEU A 43 11.61 17.14 -0.53
CA LEU A 43 12.95 16.56 -0.59
C LEU A 43 14.06 17.47 -0.04
N LYS A 44 13.76 18.74 0.24
CA LYS A 44 14.71 19.74 0.76
C LYS A 44 14.49 20.07 2.24
N ARG A 45 13.70 19.25 2.96
CA ARG A 45 13.48 19.42 4.40
C ARG A 45 14.74 19.05 5.18
N PRO A 46 15.14 19.81 6.22
CA PRO A 46 16.09 19.35 7.22
C PRO A 46 15.62 18.05 7.87
N ILE A 47 16.55 17.19 8.28
CA ILE A 47 16.26 15.84 8.82
C ILE A 47 15.16 15.82 9.89
N PRO A 48 15.15 16.72 10.91
CA PRO A 48 14.10 16.72 11.92
C PRO A 48 12.69 16.96 11.34
N GLU A 49 12.57 17.89 10.39
CA GLU A 49 11.30 18.19 9.75
C GLU A 49 10.94 17.11 8.72
N TYR A 50 11.92 16.49 8.06
CA TYR A 50 11.71 15.35 7.16
C TYR A 50 11.07 14.17 7.90
N LEU A 51 11.65 13.77 9.05
CA LEU A 51 11.12 12.68 9.89
C LEU A 51 9.68 12.94 10.34
N LYS A 52 9.33 14.20 10.65
CA LYS A 52 7.99 14.58 11.10
C LYS A 52 6.90 14.34 10.07
N TYR A 53 7.22 14.28 8.78
CA TYR A 53 6.29 13.89 7.70
C TYR A 53 6.70 12.56 7.05
N GLY A 54 7.53 11.77 7.72
CA GLY A 54 8.08 10.54 7.19
C GLY A 54 7.03 9.45 7.01
N VAL A 55 7.21 8.66 5.96
CA VAL A 55 6.47 7.43 5.70
C VAL A 55 7.50 6.37 5.35
N ILE A 56 7.41 5.21 5.98
CA ILE A 56 8.28 4.06 5.73
C ILE A 56 7.44 2.98 5.05
N ASN A 57 7.84 2.56 3.86
CA ASN A 57 7.34 1.35 3.23
C ASN A 57 8.11 0.16 3.82
N LEU A 58 7.56 -0.46 4.86
CA LEU A 58 8.25 -1.52 5.61
C LEU A 58 7.87 -2.89 5.07
N ASP A 59 8.85 -3.76 4.82
CA ASP A 59 8.60 -5.19 4.70
C ASP A 59 8.49 -5.80 6.11
N LYS A 60 7.26 -6.02 6.57
CA LYS A 60 7.00 -6.57 7.90
C LYS A 60 7.50 -8.02 7.96
N PRO A 61 8.32 -8.39 8.97
CA PRO A 61 8.72 -9.77 9.15
C PRO A 61 7.55 -10.66 9.65
N ALA A 62 7.68 -11.95 9.44
CA ALA A 62 6.75 -12.94 9.99
C ALA A 62 6.98 -13.08 11.50
N ASN A 63 5.89 -13.36 12.22
CA ASN A 63 5.73 -13.58 13.67
C ASN A 63 5.34 -12.37 14.53
N PRO A 64 6.00 -11.19 14.52
CA PRO A 64 5.53 -10.08 15.33
C PRO A 64 4.23 -9.51 14.75
N SER A 65 3.37 -9.00 15.62
CA SER A 65 2.20 -8.24 15.19
C SER A 65 2.61 -6.91 14.55
N SER A 66 1.76 -6.34 13.69
CA SER A 66 2.00 -5.00 13.14
C SER A 66 2.20 -3.94 14.24
N HIS A 67 1.51 -4.06 15.37
CA HIS A 67 1.61 -3.12 16.48
C HIS A 67 2.98 -3.18 17.17
N GLU A 68 3.55 -4.37 17.37
CA GLU A 68 4.89 -4.55 17.94
C GLU A 68 5.96 -3.94 17.02
N VAL A 69 5.89 -4.24 15.72
CA VAL A 69 6.84 -3.70 14.72
C VAL A 69 6.80 -2.17 14.69
N VAL A 70 5.61 -1.57 14.71
CA VAL A 70 5.44 -0.11 14.74
C VAL A 70 5.93 0.49 16.06
N ALA A 71 5.80 -0.22 17.18
CA ALA A 71 6.34 0.20 18.47
C ALA A 71 7.88 0.17 18.48
N TRP A 72 8.52 -0.81 17.83
CA TRP A 72 9.97 -0.83 17.66
C TRP A 72 10.45 0.36 16.83
N ILE A 73 9.81 0.65 15.70
CA ILE A 73 10.16 1.82 14.87
C ILE A 73 10.02 3.12 15.67
N LYS A 74 8.94 3.26 16.45
CA LYS A 74 8.73 4.42 17.32
C LYS A 74 9.89 4.60 18.31
N ARG A 75 10.34 3.51 18.93
CA ARG A 75 11.44 3.50 19.91
C ARG A 75 12.79 3.79 19.26
N LEU A 76 13.09 3.14 18.14
CA LEU A 76 14.35 3.29 17.39
C LEU A 76 14.54 4.72 16.88
N LEU A 77 13.49 5.32 16.32
CA LEU A 77 13.53 6.68 15.80
C LEU A 77 13.29 7.75 16.88
N GLN A 78 13.01 7.34 18.13
CA GLN A 78 12.70 8.23 19.25
C GLN A 78 11.59 9.24 18.95
N VAL A 79 10.57 8.82 18.19
CA VAL A 79 9.47 9.69 17.75
C VAL A 79 8.24 9.56 18.65
N LYS A 80 7.47 10.65 18.76
CA LYS A 80 6.29 10.68 19.65
C LYS A 80 5.10 9.87 19.13
N LYS A 81 4.90 9.82 17.81
CA LYS A 81 3.70 9.24 17.19
C LYS A 81 4.04 8.46 15.93
N THR A 82 3.51 7.25 15.83
CA THR A 82 3.52 6.40 14.65
C THR A 82 2.12 5.82 14.40
N GLY A 83 1.87 5.36 13.19
CA GLY A 83 0.65 4.63 12.81
C GLY A 83 0.90 3.84 11.53
N HIS A 84 0.00 2.90 11.16
CA HIS A 84 0.24 1.99 10.03
C HIS A 84 -0.97 1.80 9.12
N SER A 85 -0.75 1.39 7.87
CA SER A 85 -1.76 1.24 6.80
C SER A 85 -2.79 0.11 6.97
N GLY A 86 -2.80 -0.59 8.10
CA GLY A 86 -3.63 -1.77 8.32
C GLY A 86 -2.88 -2.85 9.08
N THR A 87 -3.61 -3.68 9.81
CA THR A 87 -3.01 -4.76 10.61
C THR A 87 -2.79 -5.96 9.71
N LEU A 88 -1.54 -6.36 9.56
CA LEU A 88 -1.18 -7.66 9.01
C LEU A 88 -1.16 -8.67 10.15
N ASP A 89 -1.75 -9.84 9.93
CA ASP A 89 -1.69 -10.93 10.91
C ASP A 89 -0.23 -11.30 11.22
N PRO A 90 0.06 -11.86 12.41
CA PRO A 90 1.42 -12.20 12.83
C PRO A 90 2.23 -12.96 11.77
N LYS A 91 1.63 -13.94 11.10
CA LYS A 91 2.30 -14.78 10.08
C LYS A 91 2.40 -14.14 8.70
N VAL A 92 1.76 -12.99 8.47
CA VAL A 92 1.79 -12.29 7.18
C VAL A 92 3.01 -11.37 7.12
N THR A 93 3.73 -11.44 6.01
CA THR A 93 4.86 -10.56 5.69
C THR A 93 4.46 -9.49 4.65
N GLY A 94 5.38 -8.60 4.30
CA GLY A 94 5.18 -7.66 3.20
C GLY A 94 4.83 -6.26 3.66
N ASN A 95 4.26 -5.48 2.73
CA ASN A 95 4.12 -4.03 2.85
C ASN A 95 3.24 -3.61 4.04
N LEU A 96 3.88 -2.97 5.03
CA LEU A 96 3.27 -2.24 6.11
C LEU A 96 3.74 -0.78 6.05
N ILE A 97 2.90 0.12 5.53
CA ILE A 97 3.23 1.53 5.47
C ILE A 97 3.17 2.10 6.89
N VAL A 98 4.30 2.57 7.41
CA VAL A 98 4.42 3.19 8.74
C VAL A 98 4.54 4.70 8.59
N CYS A 99 3.53 5.42 9.06
CA CYS A 99 3.50 6.87 9.09
C CYS A 99 4.09 7.42 10.40
N ILE A 100 4.91 8.46 10.31
CA ILE A 100 5.59 9.10 11.44
C ILE A 100 5.04 10.51 11.67
N GLY A 101 4.86 10.90 12.93
CA GLY A 101 4.53 12.27 13.31
C GLY A 101 3.27 12.81 12.63
N ARG A 102 3.40 13.86 11.84
CA ARG A 102 2.29 14.49 11.10
C ARG A 102 1.75 13.61 9.97
N ALA A 103 2.55 12.69 9.41
CA ALA A 103 2.09 11.75 8.40
C ALA A 103 1.00 10.80 8.93
N THR A 104 0.89 10.62 10.26
CA THR A 104 -0.16 9.78 10.87
C THR A 104 -1.58 10.22 10.53
N ARG A 105 -1.78 11.46 10.04
CA ARG A 105 -3.06 11.94 9.53
C ARG A 105 -3.52 11.18 8.28
N LEU A 106 -2.59 10.57 7.54
CA LEU A 106 -2.87 9.80 6.33
C LEU A 106 -3.27 8.35 6.64
N VAL A 107 -3.06 7.87 7.86
CA VAL A 107 -3.32 6.46 8.24
C VAL A 107 -4.73 6.02 7.88
N LYS A 108 -5.74 6.86 8.11
CA LYS A 108 -7.13 6.52 7.80
C LYS A 108 -7.35 6.24 6.30
N SER A 109 -6.75 7.03 5.42
CA SER A 109 -6.87 6.78 3.97
C SER A 109 -6.08 5.55 3.56
N GLN A 110 -4.92 5.30 4.18
CA GLN A 110 -4.12 4.11 3.90
C GLN A 110 -4.78 2.82 4.39
N GLN A 111 -5.51 2.86 5.50
CA GLN A 111 -6.29 1.73 6.01
C GLN A 111 -7.46 1.36 5.09
N GLY A 112 -8.12 2.35 4.48
CA GLY A 112 -9.21 2.11 3.53
C GLY A 112 -8.77 1.85 2.09
N ALA A 113 -7.49 2.04 1.76
CA ALA A 113 -6.99 1.80 0.40
C ALA A 113 -7.01 0.30 0.06
N GLY A 114 -7.15 -0.01 -1.24
CA GLY A 114 -7.05 -1.37 -1.76
C GLY A 114 -5.73 -2.06 -1.35
N LYS A 115 -5.78 -3.39 -1.18
CA LYS A 115 -4.65 -4.20 -0.71
C LYS A 115 -4.46 -5.42 -1.58
N GLU A 116 -3.25 -5.62 -2.06
CA GLU A 116 -2.85 -6.77 -2.88
C GLU A 116 -2.07 -7.81 -2.08
N TYR A 117 -2.40 -9.09 -2.25
CA TYR A 117 -1.74 -10.21 -1.56
C TYR A 117 -1.32 -11.33 -2.51
N VAL A 118 -0.22 -11.99 -2.15
CA VAL A 118 0.15 -13.30 -2.69
C VAL A 118 -0.16 -14.34 -1.62
N CYS A 119 -0.93 -15.36 -1.98
CA CYS A 119 -1.45 -16.35 -1.04
C CYS A 119 -1.07 -17.78 -1.44
N ILE A 120 -0.79 -18.59 -0.42
CA ILE A 120 -0.63 -20.04 -0.55
C ILE A 120 -1.83 -20.70 0.11
N ALA A 121 -2.59 -21.49 -0.65
CA ALA A 121 -3.69 -22.29 -0.13
C ALA A 121 -3.25 -23.75 0.03
N ARG A 122 -3.58 -24.32 1.19
CA ARG A 122 -3.39 -25.75 1.47
C ARG A 122 -4.74 -26.44 1.43
N LEU A 123 -4.91 -27.37 0.49
CA LEU A 123 -6.10 -28.21 0.44
C LEU A 123 -5.96 -29.39 1.40
N HIS A 124 -7.08 -29.83 1.97
CA HIS A 124 -7.11 -30.94 2.92
C HIS A 124 -6.90 -32.31 2.25
N SER A 125 -7.18 -32.42 0.95
CA SER A 125 -7.00 -33.63 0.16
C SER A 125 -6.53 -33.29 -1.25
N ALA A 126 -6.04 -34.31 -1.98
CA ALA A 126 -5.77 -34.16 -3.40
C ALA A 126 -7.07 -33.86 -4.17
N VAL A 127 -6.98 -32.98 -5.15
CA VAL A 127 -8.08 -32.69 -6.08
C VAL A 127 -7.77 -33.43 -7.38
N PRO A 128 -8.66 -34.33 -7.86
CA PRO A 128 -8.41 -35.09 -9.09
C PRO A 128 -8.24 -34.22 -10.34
N ASP A 129 -8.92 -33.06 -10.37
CA ASP A 129 -8.90 -32.11 -11.48
C ASP A 129 -8.58 -30.71 -10.96
N VAL A 130 -7.34 -30.26 -11.20
CA VAL A 130 -6.84 -28.95 -10.74
C VAL A 130 -7.61 -27.79 -11.37
N SER A 131 -8.20 -27.95 -12.55
CA SER A 131 -9.02 -26.90 -13.19
C SER A 131 -10.25 -26.51 -12.36
N LYS A 132 -10.73 -27.41 -11.50
CA LYS A 132 -11.83 -27.12 -10.56
C LYS A 132 -11.44 -26.10 -9.52
N VAL A 133 -10.16 -26.04 -9.14
CA VAL A 133 -9.65 -25.03 -8.19
C VAL A 133 -9.70 -23.65 -8.83
N GLY A 134 -9.24 -23.51 -10.07
CA GLY A 134 -9.31 -22.24 -10.82
C GLY A 134 -10.74 -21.73 -10.94
N ARG A 135 -11.66 -22.58 -11.41
CA ARG A 135 -13.10 -22.24 -11.49
C ARG A 135 -13.70 -21.86 -10.14
N ALA A 136 -13.33 -22.55 -9.05
CA ALA A 136 -13.80 -22.19 -7.72
C ALA A 136 -13.28 -20.80 -7.28
N LEU A 137 -12.05 -20.43 -7.63
CA LEU A 137 -11.50 -19.11 -7.34
C LEU A 137 -12.21 -18.01 -8.13
N GLU A 138 -12.55 -18.26 -9.39
CA GLU A 138 -13.34 -17.32 -10.20
C GLU A 138 -14.69 -17.00 -9.55
N THR A 139 -15.36 -18.00 -8.94
CA THR A 139 -16.63 -17.77 -8.20
C THR A 139 -16.48 -16.93 -6.94
N LEU A 140 -15.25 -16.71 -6.45
CA LEU A 140 -14.96 -15.85 -5.31
C LEU A 140 -14.59 -14.43 -5.73
N THR A 141 -14.56 -14.11 -7.03
CA THR A 141 -14.33 -12.74 -7.53
C THR A 141 -15.61 -11.91 -7.50
N GLY A 142 -15.49 -10.60 -7.27
CA GLY A 142 -16.61 -9.68 -7.12
C GLY A 142 -17.07 -9.55 -5.66
N ALA A 143 -18.34 -9.17 -5.47
CA ALA A 143 -18.93 -8.96 -4.16
C ALA A 143 -19.23 -10.29 -3.46
N VAL A 144 -18.44 -10.64 -2.45
CA VAL A 144 -18.56 -11.88 -1.68
C VAL A 144 -18.96 -11.64 -0.23
N PHE A 145 -19.76 -12.57 0.31
CA PHE A 145 -20.08 -12.59 1.72
C PHE A 145 -18.90 -13.12 2.53
N GLN A 146 -18.53 -12.39 3.57
CA GLN A 146 -17.47 -12.78 4.49
C GLN A 146 -17.90 -12.55 5.92
N ARG A 147 -17.41 -13.40 6.81
CA ARG A 147 -17.52 -13.21 8.24
C ARG A 147 -16.12 -13.20 8.84
N PRO A 148 -15.75 -12.19 9.65
CA PRO A 148 -14.47 -12.18 10.34
C PRO A 148 -14.22 -13.50 11.10
N PRO A 149 -12.95 -13.93 11.19
CA PRO A 149 -12.57 -15.12 11.95
C PRO A 149 -12.80 -14.92 13.46
N LEU A 150 -12.64 -16.00 14.23
CA LEU A 150 -12.82 -15.97 15.69
C LEU A 150 -11.88 -14.97 16.36
N ILE A 151 -10.61 -14.95 15.93
CA ILE A 151 -9.60 -14.00 16.39
C ILE A 151 -9.57 -12.86 15.39
N SER A 152 -10.15 -11.71 15.76
CA SER A 152 -10.09 -10.50 14.93
C SER A 152 -10.23 -9.24 15.78
N ALA A 153 -9.74 -8.12 15.25
CA ALA A 153 -9.85 -6.80 15.89
C ALA A 153 -11.23 -6.13 15.68
N VAL A 154 -12.15 -6.80 14.97
CA VAL A 154 -13.45 -6.24 14.56
C VAL A 154 -14.59 -7.15 14.99
N LYS A 155 -15.80 -6.57 15.13
CA LYS A 155 -16.99 -7.33 15.49
C LYS A 155 -17.29 -8.41 14.45
N ARG A 156 -17.53 -9.64 14.90
CA ARG A 156 -17.79 -10.80 14.04
C ARG A 156 -19.22 -10.81 13.48
N GLN A 157 -19.45 -10.00 12.45
CA GLN A 157 -20.72 -9.92 11.72
C GLN A 157 -20.53 -10.25 10.24
N LEU A 158 -21.57 -10.74 9.58
CA LEU A 158 -21.54 -10.96 8.13
C LEU A 158 -21.43 -9.61 7.41
N ARG A 159 -20.57 -9.53 6.40
CA ARG A 159 -20.32 -8.32 5.61
C ARG A 159 -20.00 -8.69 4.18
N ILE A 160 -20.19 -7.73 3.27
CA ILE A 160 -19.81 -7.86 1.88
C ILE A 160 -18.42 -7.23 1.70
N ARG A 161 -17.56 -7.94 0.96
CA ARG A 161 -16.25 -7.47 0.53
C ARG A 161 -16.05 -7.80 -0.95
N THR A 162 -15.35 -6.93 -1.65
CA THR A 162 -15.09 -7.11 -3.07
C THR A 162 -13.68 -7.66 -3.26
N ILE A 163 -13.57 -8.78 -3.96
CA ILE A 163 -12.31 -9.21 -4.58
C ILE A 163 -12.34 -8.65 -6.01
N TYR A 164 -11.42 -7.73 -6.32
CA TYR A 164 -11.40 -7.13 -7.66
C TYR A 164 -10.94 -8.13 -8.71
N GLU A 165 -9.86 -8.84 -8.40
CA GLU A 165 -9.23 -9.79 -9.30
C GLU A 165 -8.63 -10.95 -8.49
N SER A 166 -8.79 -12.18 -8.98
CA SER A 166 -8.23 -13.40 -8.38
C SER A 166 -7.25 -14.04 -9.37
N LEU A 167 -6.07 -13.45 -9.50
CA LEU A 167 -5.16 -13.81 -10.58
C LEU A 167 -4.18 -14.94 -10.22
N ARG A 168 -3.79 -15.12 -8.93
CA ARG A 168 -2.82 -16.18 -8.53
C ARG A 168 -3.03 -16.74 -7.13
N MET A 169 -3.09 -18.06 -7.06
CA MET A 169 -3.05 -18.81 -5.82
C MET A 169 -2.05 -19.96 -5.98
N ILE A 170 -1.05 -20.03 -5.11
CA ILE A 170 -0.10 -21.14 -5.11
C ILE A 170 -0.75 -22.29 -4.33
N LEU A 171 -0.98 -23.41 -4.99
CA LEU A 171 -1.57 -24.59 -4.38
C LEU A 171 -0.46 -25.51 -3.85
N MET A 172 -0.48 -25.79 -2.55
CA MET A 172 0.31 -26.88 -1.98
C MET A 172 -0.59 -28.09 -1.75
N LEU A 173 -0.31 -29.17 -2.50
CA LEU A 173 -0.85 -30.49 -2.25
C LEU A 173 0.07 -31.23 -1.26
N GLY A 174 -0.45 -32.22 -0.54
CA GLY A 174 0.31 -32.97 0.47
C GLY A 174 1.69 -33.48 0.00
N ARG A 175 2.59 -33.70 0.99
CA ARG A 175 4.01 -34.07 0.85
C ARG A 175 4.85 -33.14 -0.06
N GLY A 176 4.64 -31.82 0.06
CA GLY A 176 5.61 -30.82 -0.39
C GLY A 176 5.70 -30.58 -1.90
N ARG A 177 4.71 -31.05 -2.69
CA ARG A 177 4.63 -30.70 -4.12
C ARG A 177 3.83 -29.41 -4.29
N ALA A 178 4.52 -28.32 -4.58
CA ALA A 178 3.92 -27.08 -5.04
C ALA A 178 3.69 -27.17 -6.56
N TYR A 179 2.49 -26.85 -7.01
CA TYR A 179 2.23 -26.60 -8.42
C TYR A 179 2.15 -25.08 -8.61
N ASP A 180 3.09 -24.50 -9.36
CA ASP A 180 2.94 -23.15 -9.89
C ASP A 180 2.09 -23.27 -11.15
N HIS A 181 0.82 -22.88 -11.06
CA HIS A 181 0.07 -22.61 -12.28
C HIS A 181 0.57 -21.25 -12.78
N GLN A 182 1.37 -21.26 -13.84
CA GLN A 182 1.92 -20.05 -14.46
C GLN A 182 0.80 -19.19 -15.05
N GLY A 183 0.25 -18.32 -14.20
CA GLY A 183 -0.59 -17.17 -14.52
C GLY A 183 -0.45 -16.22 -13.35
N GLY A 184 0.32 -15.15 -13.50
CA GLY A 184 0.72 -14.27 -12.40
C GLY A 184 -0.43 -13.42 -11.83
N GLY A 185 -0.34 -13.00 -10.55
CA GLY A 185 -1.16 -11.92 -9.99
C GLY A 185 -1.47 -11.96 -8.49
N TYR A 186 -2.28 -11.00 -8.06
CA TYR A 186 -2.46 -10.54 -6.68
C TYR A 186 -3.94 -10.63 -6.27
N CYS A 187 -4.27 -10.89 -5.00
CA CYS A 187 -5.63 -10.69 -4.50
C CYS A 187 -5.80 -9.26 -4.01
N SER A 188 -6.51 -8.43 -4.77
CA SER A 188 -6.87 -7.06 -4.35
C SER A 188 -8.18 -7.05 -3.56
N TRP A 189 -8.13 -6.56 -2.32
CA TRP A 189 -9.28 -6.44 -1.42
C TRP A 189 -9.59 -5.00 -1.06
N ASP A 190 -10.88 -4.67 -0.98
CA ASP A 190 -11.35 -3.54 -0.17
C ASP A 190 -11.29 -3.90 1.31
N CYS A 191 -10.73 -3.01 2.14
CA CYS A 191 -10.64 -3.22 3.58
C CYS A 191 -12.00 -3.11 4.29
#